data_AF-A0A956MCR5-F1
#
_entry.id   AF-A0A956MCR5-F1
#
_cell.length_a   1.000
_cell.length_b   1.000
_cell.length_c   1.000
_cell.angle_alpha   90.00
_cell.angle_beta   90.00
_cell.angle_gamma   90.00
#
_symmetry.space_group_name_H-M   'P 1'
#
loop_
_entity.id
_entity.type
_entity.pdbx_description
1 polymer ?
#
loop_
_entity_poly.entity_id
_entity_poly.type
_entity_poly.pdbx_seq_one_letter_code
_entity_poly.pdbx_strand_id
1 'polypeptide(L)'
;MAELRGLDLSTHLKMIVNEFKANKSIYSYPEKKFYTGFPGYDLSVDFHHKKAATPLGPASGPHTQLAQNIVLSYLHGARIIELKTIQILDELDIPRPCIDARNVGYNVEWSQELRLEESYQEYVVAWMLIKFLEEMELLGVPKGDPFYDMVFDVSAGYDLKGIQSPRVDKWLRDIRDAREKIAELQAGLPEEFERFKNLEIDPHIGTTLTLSTFHGCPRDEIESIVQHLMREHGFHVIVKMNPTLLGYDFVRKTLNDDLGYENVQLDPEAFKHDLQFDEAVAMMRRLLAFGAQHGCKLGAKFTNTLVVKNTEKVFTDEVQYLSGPPLHVLSIHSMHRFRQAMGEDFHISFSAGIAKHNFADTVSCNMKPVTVCTDLLKTGGYSRLFDYLARLQSAMEEKKCTTLKDFVGSEAEAVHRTEAIVKNLISNPVYHFDKNKKAPRKVGSHLELFDCLSCDKCLTVCPNAANFSFAVEPQEIELFDYRFEEGRFKPKPNGMLKIEKATQIANLADFCNECGDCDTYCPEDGGPFVMKPRFFFSMKSYEHSKRNNGFYFVSEDEMIGKIGEQEYRISFDKKSGQYLIQTGKSTAIFDEKMELVESKNFNKLDVLDFQRLKLIFDVMRKNKHKFGVNLLL
;
A
#
# COMPACT_ATOMS: atom_id res chain seq x y z
N MET A 1 18.50 5.71 1.11
CA MET A 1 17.37 5.33 1.98
C MET A 1 16.56 4.28 1.25
N ALA A 2 15.53 3.69 1.85
CA ALA A 2 14.62 2.86 1.08
C ALA A 2 13.93 3.71 0.02
N GLU A 3 13.93 3.25 -1.23
CA GLU A 3 13.28 3.88 -2.37
C GLU A 3 12.32 2.88 -2.98
N LEU A 4 11.09 3.30 -3.25
CA LEU A 4 10.13 2.47 -3.98
C LEU A 4 10.48 2.45 -5.45
N ARG A 5 10.42 1.26 -6.05
CA ARG A 5 10.60 1.06 -7.48
C ARG A 5 9.55 0.07 -7.99
N GLY A 6 8.82 0.51 -9.01
CA GLY A 6 7.85 -0.30 -9.72
C GLY A 6 8.49 -1.32 -10.66
N LEU A 7 7.64 -2.09 -11.32
CA LEU A 7 8.04 -3.04 -12.37
C LEU A 7 7.48 -2.59 -13.72
N ASP A 8 8.11 -3.06 -14.80
CA ASP A 8 7.50 -2.90 -16.11
C ASP A 8 6.25 -3.77 -16.27
N LEU A 9 5.38 -3.37 -17.20
CA LEU A 9 4.11 -4.04 -17.48
C LEU A 9 4.27 -5.53 -17.81
N SER A 10 5.30 -5.88 -18.60
CA SER A 10 5.51 -7.26 -19.06
C SER A 10 5.92 -8.18 -17.91
N THR A 11 6.75 -7.68 -17.01
CA THR A 11 7.13 -8.40 -15.79
C THR A 11 5.91 -8.64 -14.91
N HIS A 12 5.08 -7.63 -14.66
CA HIS A 12 3.82 -7.83 -13.94
C HIS A 12 2.91 -8.89 -14.61
N LEU A 13 2.71 -8.81 -15.92
CA LEU A 13 1.89 -9.79 -16.65
C LEU A 13 2.42 -11.22 -16.51
N LYS A 14 3.73 -11.42 -16.71
CA LYS A 14 4.38 -12.74 -16.52
C LYS A 14 4.13 -13.28 -15.13
N MET A 15 4.30 -12.44 -14.10
CA MET A 15 4.07 -12.85 -12.72
C MET A 15 2.63 -13.28 -12.48
N ILE A 16 1.67 -12.45 -12.88
CA ILE A 16 0.24 -12.71 -12.68
C ILE A 16 -0.14 -14.03 -13.35
N VAL A 17 0.22 -14.22 -14.62
CA VAL A 17 -0.14 -15.42 -15.38
C VAL A 17 0.55 -16.66 -14.82
N ASN A 18 1.85 -16.60 -14.55
CA ASN A 18 2.62 -17.75 -14.06
C ASN A 18 2.18 -18.16 -12.65
N GLU A 19 2.02 -17.19 -11.75
CA GLU A 19 1.57 -17.45 -10.39
C GLU A 19 0.14 -17.98 -10.37
N PHE A 20 -0.78 -17.38 -11.12
CA PHE A 20 -2.16 -17.84 -11.14
C PHE A 20 -2.27 -19.27 -11.68
N LYS A 21 -1.49 -19.61 -12.72
CA LYS A 21 -1.40 -20.97 -13.26
C LYS A 21 -0.83 -21.96 -12.24
N ALA A 22 0.21 -21.57 -11.50
CA ALA A 22 0.91 -22.46 -10.57
C ALA A 22 0.16 -22.65 -9.25
N ASN A 23 -0.40 -21.57 -8.69
CA ASN A 23 -0.81 -21.50 -7.29
C ASN A 23 -2.24 -21.02 -7.07
N LYS A 24 -2.96 -20.60 -8.13
CA LYS A 24 -4.28 -19.94 -8.00
C LYS A 24 -4.22 -18.74 -7.06
N SER A 25 -3.20 -17.91 -7.25
CA SER A 25 -2.99 -16.66 -6.51
C SER A 25 -2.45 -15.57 -7.42
N ILE A 26 -2.62 -14.32 -6.99
CA ILE A 26 -1.99 -13.15 -7.60
C ILE A 26 -1.34 -12.36 -6.47
N TYR A 27 -0.05 -12.07 -6.59
CA TYR A 27 0.77 -11.40 -5.58
C TYR A 27 0.72 -12.09 -4.20
N SER A 28 0.70 -13.42 -4.17
CA SER A 28 0.47 -14.29 -2.99
C SER A 28 -0.91 -14.23 -2.35
N TYR A 29 -1.86 -13.49 -2.92
CA TYR A 29 -3.25 -13.50 -2.46
C TYR A 29 -4.03 -14.58 -3.21
N PRO A 30 -4.62 -15.56 -2.51
CA PRO A 30 -5.27 -16.70 -3.15
C PRO A 30 -6.61 -16.30 -3.77
N GLU A 31 -6.93 -16.90 -4.91
CA GLU A 31 -8.15 -16.67 -5.71
C GLU A 31 -9.43 -16.77 -4.89
N LYS A 32 -9.48 -17.71 -3.93
CA LYS A 32 -10.63 -17.88 -3.01
C LYS A 32 -10.94 -16.67 -2.13
N LYS A 33 -10.06 -15.68 -2.06
CA LYS A 33 -10.26 -14.42 -1.32
C LYS A 33 -10.62 -13.24 -2.23
N PHE A 34 -10.64 -13.45 -3.56
CA PHE A 34 -11.02 -12.40 -4.49
C PHE A 34 -12.52 -12.13 -4.38
N TYR A 35 -12.88 -10.85 -4.49
CA TYR A 35 -14.27 -10.41 -4.54
C TYR A 35 -14.78 -10.51 -5.98
N THR A 36 -15.87 -11.24 -6.18
CA THR A 36 -16.52 -11.46 -7.48
C THR A 36 -18.00 -11.05 -7.50
N GLY A 37 -18.40 -10.19 -6.55
CA GLY A 37 -19.80 -9.76 -6.40
C GLY A 37 -20.62 -10.63 -5.44
N PHE A 38 -21.83 -10.17 -5.15
CA PHE A 38 -22.85 -10.96 -4.43
C PHE A 38 -24.05 -11.18 -5.36
N PRO A 39 -24.39 -12.44 -5.69
CA PRO A 39 -25.50 -12.72 -6.59
C PRO A 39 -26.81 -12.06 -6.13
N GLY A 40 -27.47 -11.32 -7.03
CA GLY A 40 -28.73 -10.64 -6.75
C GLY A 40 -28.61 -9.27 -6.08
N TYR A 41 -27.39 -8.77 -5.81
CA TYR A 41 -27.16 -7.44 -5.24
C TYR A 41 -26.39 -6.53 -6.20
N ASP A 42 -26.85 -5.29 -6.31
CA ASP A 42 -26.18 -4.21 -7.02
C ASP A 42 -25.60 -3.21 -6.02
N LEU A 43 -24.28 -3.27 -5.85
CA LEU A 43 -23.51 -2.35 -5.00
C LEU A 43 -22.93 -1.17 -5.77
N SER A 44 -23.33 -0.97 -7.03
CA SER A 44 -22.78 0.09 -7.85
C SER A 44 -23.21 1.49 -7.39
N VAL A 45 -22.35 2.46 -7.62
CA VAL A 45 -22.63 3.87 -7.38
C VAL A 45 -22.16 4.73 -8.55
N ASP A 46 -22.87 5.83 -8.78
CA ASP A 46 -22.36 6.92 -9.61
C ASP A 46 -21.39 7.76 -8.77
N PHE A 47 -20.19 7.95 -9.30
CA PHE A 47 -19.18 8.85 -8.77
C PHE A 47 -18.83 9.88 -9.84
N HIS A 48 -19.39 11.08 -9.66
CA HIS A 48 -19.47 12.12 -10.67
C HIS A 48 -20.11 11.63 -11.99
N HIS A 49 -19.33 11.47 -13.07
CA HIS A 49 -19.84 10.99 -14.37
C HIS A 49 -19.50 9.52 -14.65
N LYS A 50 -18.81 8.83 -13.74
CA LYS A 50 -18.42 7.43 -13.90
C LYS A 50 -19.22 6.54 -12.95
N LYS A 51 -19.39 5.27 -13.33
CA LYS A 51 -19.89 4.22 -12.44
C LYS A 51 -18.71 3.49 -11.79
N ALA A 52 -18.95 3.01 -10.58
CA ALA A 52 -18.06 2.10 -9.88
C ALA A 52 -18.89 0.96 -9.30
N ALA A 53 -18.45 -0.29 -9.44
CA ALA A 53 -19.23 -1.45 -8.99
C ALA A 53 -19.38 -1.59 -7.46
N THR A 54 -18.62 -0.81 -6.68
CA THR A 54 -18.73 -0.67 -5.22
C THR A 54 -18.44 0.77 -4.79
N PRO A 55 -18.95 1.26 -3.64
CA PRO A 55 -18.62 2.59 -3.13
C PRO A 55 -17.29 2.62 -2.35
N LEU A 56 -16.51 1.54 -2.41
CA LEU A 56 -15.37 1.26 -1.54
C LEU A 56 -14.06 1.44 -2.27
N GLY A 57 -13.04 1.89 -1.53
CA GLY A 57 -11.65 1.66 -1.93
C GLY A 57 -10.62 2.12 -0.91
N PRO A 58 -9.33 2.01 -1.22
CA PRO A 58 -8.30 2.58 -0.38
C PRO A 58 -8.34 4.10 -0.42
N ALA A 59 -8.03 4.73 0.70
CA ALA A 59 -7.76 6.17 0.75
C ALA A 59 -6.33 6.44 0.26
N SER A 60 -6.08 7.68 -0.17
CA SER A 60 -4.72 8.11 -0.57
C SER A 60 -3.73 7.82 0.56
N GLY A 61 -2.75 6.96 0.29
CA GLY A 61 -1.90 6.38 1.33
C GLY A 61 -1.01 5.26 0.78
N PRO A 62 -0.41 4.44 1.66
CA PRO A 62 0.60 3.45 1.24
C PRO A 62 0.05 2.37 0.30
N HIS A 63 -1.26 2.08 0.33
CA HIS A 63 -1.91 1.07 -0.53
C HIS A 63 -2.17 1.52 -1.97
N THR A 64 -1.82 2.76 -2.34
CA THR A 64 -2.15 3.33 -3.66
C THR A 64 -0.94 3.96 -4.36
N GLN A 65 0.26 3.45 -4.08
CA GLN A 65 1.51 3.93 -4.70
C GLN A 65 1.97 3.07 -5.88
N LEU A 66 2.04 1.74 -5.70
CA LEU A 66 2.55 0.82 -6.73
C LEU A 66 1.41 0.06 -7.40
N ALA A 67 1.65 -0.40 -8.62
CA ALA A 67 0.64 -1.04 -9.47
C ALA A 67 0.05 -2.29 -8.80
N GLN A 68 0.87 -3.14 -8.17
CA GLN A 68 0.38 -4.31 -7.45
C GLN A 68 -0.50 -3.97 -6.25
N ASN A 69 -0.32 -2.80 -5.62
CA ASN A 69 -1.15 -2.38 -4.48
C ASN A 69 -2.56 -2.04 -4.94
N ILE A 70 -2.64 -1.35 -6.08
CA ILE A 70 -3.89 -0.97 -6.74
C ILE A 70 -4.61 -2.23 -7.26
N VAL A 71 -3.89 -3.14 -7.92
CA VAL A 71 -4.45 -4.43 -8.37
C VAL A 71 -4.95 -5.25 -7.18
N LEU A 72 -4.18 -5.37 -6.09
CA LEU A 72 -4.61 -6.09 -4.88
C LEU A 72 -5.83 -5.45 -4.22
N SER A 73 -5.93 -4.12 -4.20
CA SER A 73 -7.13 -3.41 -3.74
C SER A 73 -8.35 -3.78 -4.58
N TYR A 74 -8.20 -3.76 -5.90
CA TYR A 74 -9.26 -4.11 -6.85
C TYR A 74 -9.74 -5.57 -6.68
N LEU A 75 -8.79 -6.51 -6.56
CA LEU A 75 -9.08 -7.94 -6.36
C LEU A 75 -9.90 -8.22 -5.10
N HIS A 76 -9.83 -7.35 -4.08
CA HIS A 76 -10.59 -7.49 -2.84
C HIS A 76 -11.82 -6.58 -2.76
N GLY A 77 -12.23 -5.99 -3.88
CA GLY A 77 -13.53 -5.32 -4.03
C GLY A 77 -13.50 -3.79 -4.02
N ALA A 78 -12.32 -3.16 -4.00
CA ALA A 78 -12.22 -1.73 -4.24
C ALA A 78 -12.60 -1.37 -5.68
N ARG A 79 -13.37 -0.30 -5.88
CA ARG A 79 -13.73 0.24 -7.20
C ARG A 79 -13.56 1.75 -7.33
N ILE A 80 -13.42 2.49 -6.23
CA ILE A 80 -13.02 3.89 -6.26
C ILE A 80 -11.70 4.01 -5.51
N ILE A 81 -10.60 4.10 -6.25
CA ILE A 81 -9.23 4.03 -5.72
C ILE A 81 -8.68 5.45 -5.67
N GLU A 82 -8.52 6.02 -4.47
CA GLU A 82 -7.88 7.32 -4.29
C GLU A 82 -6.36 7.15 -4.37
N LEU A 83 -5.78 7.59 -5.47
CA LEU A 83 -4.34 7.47 -5.76
C LEU A 83 -3.52 8.26 -4.74
N LYS A 84 -2.26 7.87 -4.55
CA LYS A 84 -1.37 8.59 -3.63
C LYS A 84 -1.18 10.04 -4.10
N THR A 85 -1.26 10.98 -3.17
CA THR A 85 -1.16 12.42 -3.45
C THR A 85 0.16 12.75 -4.14
N ILE A 86 0.08 13.32 -5.34
CA ILE A 86 1.22 13.93 -6.04
C ILE A 86 1.47 15.37 -5.57
N GLN A 87 2.70 15.83 -5.69
CA GLN A 87 3.08 17.23 -5.47
C GLN A 87 4.35 17.58 -6.25
N ILE A 88 4.71 18.87 -6.28
CA ILE A 88 5.94 19.33 -6.95
C ILE A 88 7.22 18.88 -6.23
N LEU A 89 7.16 18.66 -4.91
CA LEU A 89 8.25 18.10 -4.12
C LEU A 89 8.16 16.57 -4.12
N ASP A 90 8.73 15.94 -5.14
CA ASP A 90 8.68 14.49 -5.37
C ASP A 90 9.97 13.75 -4.99
N GLU A 91 10.90 14.45 -4.32
CA GLU A 91 12.07 13.87 -3.65
C GLU A 91 12.01 14.26 -2.16
N LEU A 92 11.64 13.30 -1.30
CA LEU A 92 11.40 13.53 0.12
C LEU A 92 12.34 12.70 1.00
N ASP A 93 12.87 13.34 2.05
CA ASP A 93 13.53 12.64 3.14
C ASP A 93 12.48 12.30 4.21
N ILE A 94 12.09 11.02 4.26
CA ILE A 94 11.04 10.53 5.16
C ILE A 94 11.69 9.69 6.25
N PRO A 95 11.46 10.01 7.53
CA PRO A 95 11.98 9.23 8.65
C PRO A 95 11.42 7.81 8.63
N ARG A 96 12.26 6.81 8.91
CA ARG A 96 11.86 5.39 8.93
C ARG A 96 12.11 4.77 10.32
N PRO A 97 11.17 3.96 10.85
CA PRO A 97 9.84 3.65 10.29
C PRO A 97 8.94 4.91 10.24
N CYS A 98 7.99 4.94 9.32
CA CYS A 98 7.09 6.09 9.11
C CYS A 98 5.63 5.81 9.50
N ILE A 99 5.29 4.56 9.82
CA ILE A 99 3.94 4.12 10.18
C ILE A 99 3.99 3.36 11.52
N ASP A 100 3.01 3.65 12.37
CA ASP A 100 2.71 2.89 13.57
C ASP A 100 1.20 2.65 13.67
N ALA A 101 0.76 1.48 13.20
CA ALA A 101 -0.63 1.06 13.26
C ALA A 101 -0.89 -0.03 14.32
N ARG A 102 -0.13 -0.02 15.44
CA ARG A 102 -0.25 -1.04 16.50
C ARG A 102 -1.64 -1.09 17.16
N ASN A 103 -2.32 0.05 17.22
CA ASN A 103 -3.58 0.18 17.95
C ASN A 103 -4.56 1.11 17.22
N VAL A 104 -4.52 2.42 17.47
CA VAL A 104 -4.88 3.45 16.48
C VAL A 104 -3.73 3.60 15.47
N GLY A 105 -3.87 4.45 14.46
CA GLY A 105 -2.82 4.67 13.49
C GLY A 105 -2.12 6.01 13.72
N TYR A 106 -0.80 6.00 13.79
CA TYR A 106 0.04 7.18 13.68
C TYR A 106 0.95 7.03 12.47
N ASN A 107 1.27 8.14 11.82
CA ASN A 107 2.28 8.18 10.78
C ASN A 107 2.98 9.53 10.75
N VAL A 108 4.11 9.56 10.06
CA VAL A 108 4.86 10.76 9.65
C VAL A 108 5.10 10.73 8.14
N GLU A 109 4.27 9.97 7.42
CA GLU A 109 4.32 9.89 5.97
C GLU A 109 3.88 11.21 5.35
N TRP A 110 4.48 11.54 4.21
CA TRP A 110 4.11 12.70 3.41
C TRP A 110 3.31 12.26 2.17
N SER A 111 3.28 13.09 1.13
CA SER A 111 2.79 12.74 -0.21
C SER A 111 3.51 11.50 -0.78
N GLN A 112 3.29 11.17 -2.06
CA GLN A 112 3.93 10.00 -2.65
C GLN A 112 5.45 9.98 -2.53
N GLU A 113 5.99 8.77 -2.43
CA GLU A 113 7.44 8.51 -2.39
C GLU A 113 8.06 8.26 -3.78
N LEU A 114 7.21 8.13 -4.80
CA LEU A 114 7.61 8.00 -6.20
C LEU A 114 7.72 9.39 -6.83
N ARG A 115 8.63 9.52 -7.80
CA ARG A 115 8.67 10.71 -8.67
C ARG A 115 7.37 10.82 -9.46
N LEU A 116 7.06 12.02 -9.94
CA LEU A 116 5.86 12.27 -10.74
C LEU A 116 5.76 11.29 -11.93
N GLU A 117 6.83 11.14 -12.69
CA GLU A 117 6.87 10.28 -13.87
C GLU A 117 6.77 8.79 -13.51
N GLU A 118 7.34 8.37 -12.38
CA GLU A 118 7.26 6.99 -11.87
C GLU A 118 5.84 6.65 -11.41
N SER A 119 5.21 7.54 -10.63
CA SER A 119 3.82 7.35 -10.20
C SER A 119 2.83 7.31 -11.36
N TYR A 120 3.03 8.16 -12.38
CA TYR A 120 2.22 8.11 -13.61
C TYR A 120 2.31 6.74 -14.27
N GLN A 121 3.53 6.21 -14.42
CA GLN A 121 3.74 4.88 -14.97
C GLN A 121 3.04 3.80 -14.15
N GLU A 122 3.19 3.79 -12.83
CA GLU A 122 2.53 2.80 -11.96
C GLU A 122 1.01 2.83 -12.09
N TYR A 123 0.41 4.02 -12.18
CA TYR A 123 -1.04 4.16 -12.33
C TYR A 123 -1.53 3.66 -13.70
N VAL A 124 -0.83 3.99 -14.79
CA VAL A 124 -1.18 3.46 -16.13
C VAL A 124 -1.00 1.95 -16.17
N VAL A 125 0.09 1.42 -15.60
CA VAL A 125 0.32 -0.03 -15.51
C VAL A 125 -0.80 -0.72 -14.73
N ALA A 126 -1.20 -0.19 -13.57
CA ALA A 126 -2.32 -0.75 -12.80
C ALA A 126 -3.63 -0.77 -13.60
N TRP A 127 -3.94 0.32 -14.30
CA TRP A 127 -5.13 0.44 -15.15
C TRP A 127 -5.14 -0.63 -16.24
N MET A 128 -4.01 -0.79 -16.94
CA MET A 128 -3.85 -1.80 -17.99
C MET A 128 -3.90 -3.22 -17.44
N LEU A 129 -3.25 -3.50 -16.31
CA LEU A 129 -3.27 -4.82 -15.68
C LEU A 129 -4.69 -5.26 -15.33
N ILE A 130 -5.50 -4.37 -14.74
CA ILE A 130 -6.90 -4.68 -14.42
C ILE A 130 -7.70 -4.96 -15.69
N LYS A 131 -7.48 -4.19 -16.78
CA LYS A 131 -8.10 -4.47 -18.07
C LYS A 131 -7.66 -5.81 -18.68
N PHE A 132 -6.41 -6.22 -18.45
CA PHE A 132 -5.94 -7.55 -18.88
C PHE A 132 -6.53 -8.68 -18.03
N LEU A 133 -6.74 -8.48 -16.73
CA LEU A 133 -7.47 -9.44 -15.89
C LEU A 133 -8.91 -9.65 -16.39
N GLU A 134 -9.56 -8.57 -16.82
CA GLU A 134 -10.88 -8.61 -17.47
C GLU A 134 -10.83 -9.37 -18.80
N GLU A 135 -9.91 -9.02 -19.71
CA GLU A 135 -9.82 -9.68 -21.03
C GLU A 135 -9.49 -11.18 -20.93
N MET A 136 -8.79 -11.58 -19.87
CA MET A 136 -8.53 -13.00 -19.56
C MET A 136 -9.68 -13.70 -18.83
N GLU A 137 -10.72 -12.96 -18.40
CA GLU A 137 -11.81 -13.42 -17.54
C GLU A 137 -11.28 -14.15 -16.29
N LEU A 138 -10.15 -13.69 -15.77
CA LEU A 138 -9.37 -14.42 -14.77
C LEU A 138 -10.11 -14.53 -13.43
N LEU A 139 -11.05 -13.62 -13.18
CA LEU A 139 -11.90 -13.60 -11.99
C LEU A 139 -13.18 -14.44 -12.16
N GLY A 140 -13.36 -15.12 -13.30
CA GLY A 140 -14.57 -15.86 -13.63
C GLY A 140 -15.79 -14.98 -13.92
N VAL A 141 -15.58 -13.67 -14.06
CA VAL A 141 -16.61 -12.70 -14.47
C VAL A 141 -16.42 -12.38 -15.96
N PRO A 142 -17.47 -12.45 -16.79
CA PRO A 142 -17.36 -12.22 -18.24
C PRO A 142 -16.79 -10.85 -18.57
N LYS A 143 -15.98 -10.77 -19.64
CA LYS A 143 -15.43 -9.48 -20.09
C LYS A 143 -16.53 -8.51 -20.52
N GLY A 144 -16.36 -7.23 -20.23
CA GLY A 144 -17.37 -6.19 -20.45
C GLY A 144 -18.49 -6.13 -19.41
N ASP A 145 -18.47 -6.98 -18.37
CA ASP A 145 -19.42 -6.88 -17.27
C ASP A 145 -19.20 -5.60 -16.42
N PRO A 146 -20.27 -4.89 -16.00
CA PRO A 146 -20.16 -3.70 -15.14
C PRO A 146 -19.41 -3.94 -13.81
N PHE A 147 -19.23 -5.18 -13.38
CA PHE A 147 -18.33 -5.55 -12.28
C PHE A 147 -16.92 -4.95 -12.41
N TYR A 148 -16.45 -4.77 -13.66
CA TYR A 148 -15.13 -4.20 -13.94
C TYR A 148 -15.10 -2.67 -13.88
N ASP A 149 -16.26 -1.99 -13.79
CA ASP A 149 -16.34 -0.54 -13.69
C ASP A 149 -15.65 -0.03 -12.43
N MET A 150 -14.57 0.74 -12.64
CA MET A 150 -13.77 1.35 -11.58
C MET A 150 -13.41 2.80 -11.91
N VAL A 151 -13.05 3.54 -10.88
CA VAL A 151 -12.61 4.93 -10.97
C VAL A 151 -11.31 5.10 -10.21
N PHE A 152 -10.31 5.67 -10.88
CA PHE A 152 -9.19 6.29 -10.18
C PHE A 152 -9.57 7.72 -9.80
N ASP A 153 -9.51 8.00 -8.52
CA ASP A 153 -9.62 9.34 -7.98
C ASP A 153 -8.21 9.86 -7.73
N VAL A 154 -7.76 10.77 -8.60
CA VAL A 154 -6.43 11.37 -8.51
C VAL A 154 -6.32 12.11 -7.18
N SER A 155 -5.14 12.15 -6.57
CA SER A 155 -4.90 13.05 -5.45
C SER A 155 -3.72 13.95 -5.76
N ALA A 156 -3.89 15.25 -5.49
CA ALA A 156 -2.85 16.26 -5.67
C ALA A 156 -2.85 17.23 -4.49
N GLY A 157 -1.72 17.89 -4.27
CA GLY A 157 -1.56 18.90 -3.22
C GLY A 157 -0.33 19.78 -3.44
N TYR A 158 0.03 20.49 -2.37
CA TYR A 158 0.93 21.63 -2.26
C TYR A 158 0.28 22.98 -2.64
N ASP A 159 1.06 23.98 -3.02
CA ASP A 159 0.62 25.33 -3.33
C ASP A 159 0.18 25.49 -4.81
N LEU A 160 -0.50 26.60 -5.11
CA LEU A 160 -1.00 26.90 -6.45
C LEU A 160 0.13 26.94 -7.48
N LYS A 161 1.27 27.52 -7.11
CA LYS A 161 2.45 27.62 -7.99
C LYS A 161 2.99 26.23 -8.35
N GLY A 162 3.03 25.31 -7.39
CA GLY A 162 3.44 23.92 -7.58
C GLY A 162 2.49 23.19 -8.50
N ILE A 163 1.17 23.33 -8.29
CA ILE A 163 0.14 22.75 -9.17
C ILE A 163 0.25 23.28 -10.60
N GLN A 164 0.50 24.59 -10.77
CA GLN A 164 0.66 25.24 -12.07
C GLN A 164 2.02 24.99 -12.73
N SER A 165 2.93 24.30 -12.06
CA SER A 165 4.26 24.06 -12.61
C SER A 165 4.18 23.20 -13.88
N PRO A 166 5.08 23.37 -14.86
CA PRO A 166 5.04 22.59 -16.10
C PRO A 166 5.09 21.07 -15.89
N ARG A 167 5.76 20.59 -14.83
CA ARG A 167 5.84 19.16 -14.49
C ARG A 167 4.49 18.62 -14.00
N VAL A 168 3.86 19.32 -13.06
CA VAL A 168 2.55 18.90 -12.50
C VAL A 168 1.44 19.11 -13.52
N ASP A 169 1.42 20.22 -14.26
CA ASP A 169 0.48 20.45 -15.37
C ASP A 169 0.52 19.29 -16.39
N LYS A 170 1.72 18.91 -16.82
CA LYS A 170 1.90 17.80 -17.76
C LYS A 170 1.36 16.50 -17.16
N TRP A 171 1.72 16.19 -15.92
CA TRP A 171 1.25 15.00 -15.21
C TRP A 171 -0.28 14.94 -15.13
N LEU A 172 -0.93 16.07 -14.78
CA LEU A 172 -2.38 16.19 -14.68
C LEU A 172 -3.09 16.01 -16.04
N ARG A 173 -2.47 16.47 -17.13
CA ARG A 173 -2.98 16.22 -18.49
C ARG A 173 -2.82 14.77 -18.89
N ASP A 174 -1.64 14.19 -18.65
CA ASP A 174 -1.30 12.82 -19.01
C ASP A 174 -2.16 11.79 -18.26
N ILE A 175 -2.41 11.98 -16.95
CA ILE A 175 -3.27 11.07 -16.18
C ILE A 175 -4.74 11.17 -16.59
N ARG A 176 -5.15 12.30 -17.18
CA ARG A 176 -6.54 12.47 -17.65
C ARG A 176 -6.78 11.81 -19.00
N ASP A 177 -5.77 11.75 -19.86
CA ASP A 177 -5.77 11.01 -21.13
C ASP A 177 -4.39 10.34 -21.34
N ALA A 178 -4.28 9.08 -20.93
CA ALA A 178 -3.05 8.31 -20.94
C ALA A 178 -2.78 7.57 -22.26
N ARG A 179 -3.47 7.94 -23.37
CA ARG A 179 -3.41 7.21 -24.65
C ARG A 179 -1.98 6.97 -25.14
N GLU A 180 -1.11 7.98 -25.04
CA GLU A 180 0.27 7.86 -25.50
C GLU A 180 1.06 6.83 -24.68
N LYS A 181 0.92 6.85 -23.35
CA LYS A 181 1.60 5.89 -22.47
C LYS A 181 1.05 4.48 -22.61
N ILE A 182 -0.27 4.34 -22.78
CA ILE A 182 -0.90 3.04 -23.05
C ILE A 182 -0.35 2.46 -24.35
N ALA A 183 -0.31 3.25 -25.43
CA ALA A 183 0.23 2.80 -26.71
C ALA A 183 1.72 2.43 -26.63
N GLU A 184 2.53 3.21 -25.91
CA GLU A 184 3.93 2.90 -25.63
C GLU A 184 4.09 1.56 -24.91
N LEU A 185 3.34 1.35 -23.82
CA LEU A 185 3.40 0.13 -23.02
C LEU A 185 2.88 -1.09 -23.79
N GLN A 186 1.82 -0.94 -24.60
CA GLN A 186 1.32 -2.00 -25.48
C GLN A 186 2.35 -2.38 -26.55
N ALA A 187 3.00 -1.40 -27.19
CA ALA A 187 4.04 -1.65 -28.18
C ALA A 187 5.25 -2.40 -27.60
N GLY A 188 5.56 -2.15 -26.32
CA GLY A 188 6.64 -2.81 -25.58
C GLY A 188 6.35 -4.25 -25.13
N LEU A 189 5.13 -4.77 -25.33
CA LEU A 189 4.79 -6.14 -24.90
C LEU A 189 5.54 -7.21 -25.73
N PRO A 190 6.01 -8.30 -25.10
CA PRO A 190 6.60 -9.43 -25.82
C PRO A 190 5.56 -10.21 -26.64
N GLU A 191 6.03 -11.02 -27.59
CA GLU A 191 5.19 -11.84 -28.50
C GLU A 191 4.22 -12.77 -27.77
N GLU A 192 4.60 -13.30 -26.60
CA GLU A 192 3.71 -14.13 -25.77
C GLU A 192 2.45 -13.39 -25.27
N PHE A 193 2.46 -12.06 -25.30
CA PHE A 193 1.34 -11.18 -24.95
C PHE A 193 0.79 -10.41 -26.15
N GLU A 194 1.01 -10.89 -27.38
CA GLU A 194 0.58 -10.23 -28.62
C GLU A 194 -0.91 -9.85 -28.62
N ARG A 195 -1.76 -10.69 -28.01
CA ARG A 195 -3.22 -10.43 -27.89
C ARG A 195 -3.58 -9.12 -27.18
N PHE A 196 -2.67 -8.57 -26.37
CA PHE A 196 -2.90 -7.35 -25.60
C PHE A 196 -2.37 -6.08 -26.29
N LYS A 197 -1.57 -6.21 -27.35
CA LYS A 197 -0.95 -5.06 -28.04
C LYS A 197 -1.96 -4.13 -28.71
N ASN A 198 -3.06 -4.69 -29.20
CA ASN A 198 -4.12 -3.95 -29.89
C ASN A 198 -5.44 -3.99 -29.11
N LEU A 199 -5.39 -4.32 -27.82
CA LEU A 199 -6.58 -4.30 -26.97
C LEU A 199 -7.04 -2.85 -26.82
N GLU A 200 -8.34 -2.62 -27.02
CA GLU A 200 -8.94 -1.31 -26.76
C GLU A 200 -9.01 -1.07 -25.24
N ILE A 201 -8.39 0.02 -24.79
CA ILE A 201 -8.34 0.43 -23.37
C ILE A 201 -8.79 1.89 -23.31
N ASP A 202 -9.76 2.21 -22.45
CA ASP A 202 -10.16 3.60 -22.19
C ASP A 202 -8.93 4.38 -21.68
N PRO A 203 -8.46 5.41 -22.42
CA PRO A 203 -7.30 6.16 -22.00
C PRO A 203 -7.62 7.20 -20.91
N HIS A 204 -8.89 7.44 -20.60
CA HIS A 204 -9.28 8.48 -19.64
C HIS A 204 -9.25 7.97 -18.19
N ILE A 205 -8.05 7.75 -17.67
CA ILE A 205 -7.88 6.98 -16.41
C ILE A 205 -8.21 7.80 -15.15
N GLY A 206 -7.87 9.09 -15.09
CA GLY A 206 -8.15 9.97 -13.95
C GLY A 206 -8.97 11.19 -14.35
N THR A 207 -10.27 11.19 -14.10
CA THR A 207 -11.17 12.33 -14.43
C THR A 207 -11.76 13.04 -13.19
N THR A 208 -11.40 12.55 -12.01
CA THR A 208 -11.78 13.10 -10.69
C THR A 208 -10.52 13.23 -9.84
N LEU A 209 -10.50 14.27 -9.01
CA LEU A 209 -9.34 14.65 -8.22
C LEU A 209 -9.72 15.09 -6.80
N THR A 210 -9.20 14.40 -5.79
CA THR A 210 -9.23 14.81 -4.39
C THR A 210 -8.03 15.70 -4.04
N LEU A 211 -8.29 17.00 -3.84
CA LEU A 211 -7.28 17.97 -3.41
C LEU A 211 -6.99 17.75 -1.91
N SER A 212 -5.75 17.36 -1.60
CA SER A 212 -5.27 17.32 -0.23
C SER A 212 -4.92 18.73 0.25
N THR A 213 -5.51 19.14 1.36
CA THR A 213 -5.23 20.44 2.01
C THR A 213 -4.13 20.34 3.08
N PHE A 214 -3.45 19.19 3.15
CA PHE A 214 -2.29 18.96 4.03
C PHE A 214 -0.99 19.40 3.35
N HIS A 215 0.10 19.48 4.13
CA HIS A 215 1.49 19.71 3.70
C HIS A 215 1.67 20.76 2.58
N GLY A 216 1.87 22.01 2.98
CA GLY A 216 2.25 23.06 2.05
C GLY A 216 1.14 23.53 1.11
N CYS A 217 -0.12 23.25 1.44
CA CYS A 217 -1.31 23.83 0.79
C CYS A 217 -1.83 25.00 1.65
N PRO A 218 -1.60 26.27 1.26
CA PRO A 218 -2.09 27.42 2.01
C PRO A 218 -3.62 27.48 1.97
N ARG A 219 -4.25 27.73 3.12
CA ARG A 219 -5.73 27.76 3.22
C ARG A 219 -6.39 28.81 2.31
N ASP A 220 -5.68 29.91 2.04
CA ASP A 220 -6.10 31.00 1.17
C ASP A 220 -5.94 30.70 -0.33
N GLU A 221 -5.19 29.64 -0.68
CA GLU A 221 -5.01 29.22 -2.07
C GLU A 221 -5.94 28.08 -2.51
N ILE A 222 -6.60 27.38 -1.57
CA ILE A 222 -7.47 26.21 -1.86
C ILE A 222 -8.49 26.52 -2.95
N GLU A 223 -9.16 27.68 -2.86
CA GLU A 223 -10.18 28.09 -3.84
C GLU A 223 -9.58 28.25 -5.24
N SER A 224 -8.43 28.93 -5.34
CA SER A 224 -7.74 29.15 -6.61
C SER A 224 -7.19 27.87 -7.22
N ILE A 225 -6.70 26.93 -6.40
CA ILE A 225 -6.26 25.61 -6.86
C ILE A 225 -7.44 24.85 -7.45
N VAL A 226 -8.58 24.78 -6.74
CA VAL A 226 -9.77 24.08 -7.25
C VAL A 226 -10.27 24.73 -8.55
N GLN A 227 -10.33 26.06 -8.62
CA GLN A 227 -10.73 26.77 -9.84
C GLN A 227 -9.81 26.46 -11.01
N HIS A 228 -8.50 26.39 -10.78
CA HIS A 228 -7.51 26.04 -11.80
C HIS A 228 -7.69 24.58 -12.29
N LEU A 229 -7.82 23.61 -11.37
CA LEU A 229 -8.03 22.20 -11.71
C LEU A 229 -9.33 21.97 -12.50
N MET A 230 -10.39 22.71 -12.19
CA MET A 230 -11.65 22.65 -12.94
C MET A 230 -11.53 23.34 -14.31
N ARG A 231 -11.00 24.56 -14.36
CA ARG A 231 -11.00 25.37 -15.59
C ARG A 231 -9.98 24.90 -16.62
N GLU A 232 -8.74 24.66 -16.21
CA GLU A 232 -7.66 24.31 -17.12
C GLU A 232 -7.63 22.81 -17.42
N HIS A 233 -7.95 21.97 -16.42
CA HIS A 233 -7.84 20.52 -16.53
C HIS A 233 -9.17 19.77 -16.52
N GLY A 234 -10.32 20.43 -16.32
CA GLY A 234 -11.63 19.80 -16.40
C GLY A 234 -11.91 18.73 -15.34
N PHE A 235 -11.18 18.73 -14.22
CA PHE A 235 -11.41 17.76 -13.15
C PHE A 235 -12.71 18.05 -12.40
N HIS A 236 -13.41 16.99 -12.03
CA HIS A 236 -14.30 17.06 -10.86
C HIS A 236 -13.46 17.02 -9.60
N VAL A 237 -13.74 17.90 -8.65
CA VAL A 237 -12.84 18.11 -7.51
C VAL A 237 -13.53 17.80 -6.19
N ILE A 238 -12.83 17.08 -5.34
CA ILE A 238 -13.20 16.87 -3.93
C ILE A 238 -12.18 17.59 -3.06
N VAL A 239 -12.62 18.47 -2.17
CA VAL A 239 -11.72 19.13 -1.21
C VAL A 239 -11.62 18.30 0.07
N LYS A 240 -10.44 17.77 0.38
CA LYS A 240 -10.19 16.96 1.58
C LYS A 240 -9.97 17.84 2.79
N MET A 241 -10.93 17.80 3.71
CA MET A 241 -10.98 18.66 4.89
C MET A 241 -10.17 18.08 6.05
N ASN A 242 -9.70 18.96 6.93
CA ASN A 242 -8.95 18.58 8.13
C ASN A 242 -9.87 18.45 9.36
N PRO A 243 -9.54 17.59 10.33
CA PRO A 243 -10.32 17.44 11.57
C PRO A 243 -10.36 18.72 12.42
N THR A 244 -9.40 19.63 12.21
CA THR A 244 -9.27 20.94 12.87
C THR A 244 -10.49 21.86 12.65
N LEU A 245 -11.33 21.60 11.63
CA LEU A 245 -12.59 22.31 11.39
C LEU A 245 -13.56 22.31 12.58
N LEU A 246 -13.44 21.34 13.49
CA LEU A 246 -14.25 21.29 14.71
C LEU A 246 -13.82 22.30 15.77
N GLY A 247 -12.64 22.89 15.64
CA GLY A 247 -12.03 23.76 16.63
C GLY A 247 -11.32 22.98 17.74
N TYR A 248 -10.33 23.65 18.35
CA TYR A 248 -9.43 23.04 19.33
C TYR A 248 -10.19 22.45 20.53
N ASP A 249 -11.07 23.24 21.15
CA ASP A 249 -11.75 22.86 22.40
C ASP A 249 -12.64 21.64 22.22
N PHE A 250 -13.39 21.56 21.11
CA PHE A 250 -14.24 20.41 20.83
C PHE A 250 -13.40 19.14 20.61
N VAL A 251 -12.34 19.24 19.80
CA VAL A 251 -11.47 18.09 19.51
C VAL A 251 -10.78 17.61 20.78
N ARG A 252 -10.22 18.53 21.57
CA ARG A 252 -9.53 18.24 22.84
C ARG A 252 -10.47 17.55 23.82
N LYS A 253 -11.65 18.13 24.06
CA LYS A 253 -12.65 17.57 24.97
C LYS A 253 -13.08 16.18 24.52
N THR A 254 -13.47 16.03 23.26
CA THR A 254 -13.97 14.75 22.74
C THR A 254 -12.89 13.68 22.80
N LEU A 255 -11.67 13.99 22.34
CA LEU A 255 -10.59 13.02 22.26
C LEU A 255 -10.07 12.62 23.65
N ASN A 256 -9.75 13.60 24.50
CA ASN A 256 -9.12 13.33 25.78
C ASN A 256 -10.14 12.98 26.86
N ASP A 257 -11.18 13.81 27.03
CA ASP A 257 -12.10 13.71 28.16
C ASP A 257 -13.21 12.68 27.90
N ASP A 258 -13.79 12.64 26.70
CA ASP A 258 -14.93 11.77 26.40
C ASP A 258 -14.53 10.37 25.89
N LEU A 259 -13.49 10.27 25.05
CA LEU A 259 -13.01 9.00 24.48
C LEU A 259 -11.83 8.38 25.26
N GLY A 260 -11.22 9.12 26.20
CA GLY A 260 -10.19 8.64 27.11
C GLY A 260 -8.76 8.58 26.53
N TYR A 261 -8.48 9.26 25.42
CA TYR A 261 -7.12 9.33 24.83
C TYR A 261 -6.27 10.40 25.52
N GLU A 262 -6.10 10.31 26.84
CA GLU A 262 -5.41 11.33 27.67
C GLU A 262 -3.93 11.52 27.28
N ASN A 263 -3.30 10.50 26.70
CA ASN A 263 -1.90 10.54 26.25
C ASN A 263 -1.68 11.32 24.94
N VAL A 264 -2.76 11.63 24.21
CA VAL A 264 -2.68 12.34 22.93
C VAL A 264 -2.69 13.84 23.15
N GLN A 265 -1.59 14.50 22.78
CA GLN A 265 -1.44 15.94 22.87
C GLN A 265 -1.67 16.60 21.50
N LEU A 266 -2.67 17.47 21.41
CA LEU A 266 -2.92 18.26 20.21
C LEU A 266 -1.86 19.34 20.02
N ASP A 267 -1.65 19.76 18.77
CA ASP A 267 -0.87 20.93 18.41
C ASP A 267 -1.81 22.14 18.16
N PRO A 268 -1.84 23.16 19.05
CA PRO A 268 -2.70 24.33 18.87
C PRO A 268 -2.41 25.15 17.61
N GLU A 269 -1.18 25.14 17.11
CA GLU A 269 -0.83 25.93 15.93
C GLU A 269 -1.47 25.38 14.66
N ALA A 270 -1.62 24.04 14.56
CA ALA A 270 -2.33 23.40 13.45
C ALA A 270 -3.77 23.94 13.29
N PHE A 271 -4.48 24.17 14.40
CA PHE A 271 -5.86 24.69 14.38
C PHE A 271 -5.95 26.16 13.92
N LYS A 272 -4.89 26.95 14.14
CA LYS A 272 -4.84 28.37 13.73
C LYS A 272 -4.54 28.51 12.23
N HIS A 273 -3.63 27.69 11.74
CA HIS A 273 -3.16 27.74 10.35
C HIS A 273 -4.15 27.10 9.38
N ASP A 274 -4.87 26.05 9.80
CA ASP A 274 -5.84 25.37 8.96
C ASP A 274 -7.06 26.24 8.61
N LEU A 275 -7.77 25.81 7.57
CA LEU A 275 -9.03 26.41 7.11
C LEU A 275 -10.10 26.39 8.23
N GLN A 276 -10.77 27.51 8.46
CA GLN A 276 -11.82 27.61 9.48
C GLN A 276 -13.19 27.21 8.93
N PHE A 277 -14.10 26.76 9.79
CA PHE A 277 -15.39 26.19 9.36
C PHE A 277 -16.24 27.14 8.49
N ASP A 278 -16.48 28.37 8.94
CA ASP A 278 -17.34 29.30 8.21
C ASP A 278 -16.72 29.74 6.88
N GLU A 279 -15.38 29.85 6.84
CA GLU A 279 -14.63 30.12 5.61
C GLU A 279 -14.73 28.94 4.64
N ALA A 280 -14.61 27.71 5.13
CA ALA A 280 -14.77 26.50 4.33
C ALA A 280 -16.15 26.46 3.68
N VAL A 281 -17.23 26.70 4.44
CA VAL A 281 -18.60 26.73 3.90
C VAL A 281 -18.75 27.82 2.85
N ALA A 282 -18.26 29.04 3.12
CA ALA A 282 -18.35 30.15 2.17
C ALA A 282 -17.58 29.87 0.87
N MET A 283 -16.36 29.33 0.98
CA MET A 283 -15.53 28.89 -0.14
C MET A 283 -16.23 27.81 -0.97
N MET A 284 -16.72 26.76 -0.33
CA MET A 284 -17.35 25.64 -1.02
C MET A 284 -18.63 26.04 -1.76
N ARG A 285 -19.39 27.03 -1.25
CA ARG A 285 -20.53 27.61 -1.99
C ARG A 285 -20.11 28.35 -3.26
N ARG A 286 -19.02 29.12 -3.22
CA ARG A 286 -18.48 29.80 -4.41
C ARG A 286 -17.95 28.79 -5.43
N LEU A 287 -17.20 27.80 -4.96
CA LEU A 287 -16.68 26.72 -5.80
C LEU A 287 -17.80 25.88 -6.43
N LEU A 288 -18.93 25.68 -5.73
CA LEU A 288 -20.06 24.95 -6.28
C LEU A 288 -20.66 25.69 -7.49
N ALA A 289 -20.83 27.02 -7.38
CA ALA A 289 -21.27 27.85 -8.48
C ALA A 289 -20.25 27.88 -9.63
N PHE A 290 -18.96 27.98 -9.31
CA PHE A 290 -17.88 27.96 -10.30
C PHE A 290 -17.83 26.64 -11.07
N GLY A 291 -17.94 25.50 -10.37
CA GLY A 291 -17.98 24.16 -10.98
C GLY A 291 -19.15 24.02 -11.95
N ALA A 292 -20.35 24.48 -11.56
CA ALA A 292 -21.52 24.46 -12.43
C ALA A 292 -21.31 25.26 -13.73
N GLN A 293 -20.62 26.40 -13.68
CA GLN A 293 -20.29 27.20 -14.88
C GLN A 293 -19.30 26.50 -15.82
N HIS A 294 -18.47 25.60 -15.30
CA HIS A 294 -17.43 24.88 -16.06
C HIS A 294 -17.78 23.40 -16.30
N GLY A 295 -19.03 22.98 -16.07
CA GLY A 295 -19.46 21.60 -16.23
C GLY A 295 -18.77 20.60 -15.26
N CYS A 296 -18.19 21.10 -14.18
CA CYS A 296 -17.47 20.31 -13.18
C CYS A 296 -18.31 20.11 -11.91
N LYS A 297 -18.16 18.94 -11.27
CA LYS A 297 -18.76 18.62 -9.99
C LYS A 297 -17.78 18.92 -8.84
N LEU A 298 -18.34 19.28 -7.70
CA LEU A 298 -17.61 19.57 -6.47
C LEU A 298 -18.09 18.65 -5.35
N GLY A 299 -17.19 18.21 -4.49
CA GLY A 299 -17.50 17.54 -3.23
C GLY A 299 -16.54 17.90 -2.10
N ALA A 300 -16.81 17.37 -0.92
CA ALA A 300 -15.94 17.48 0.25
C ALA A 300 -15.65 16.10 0.83
N LYS A 301 -14.42 15.91 1.32
CA LYS A 301 -14.01 14.66 1.95
C LYS A 301 -13.67 14.85 3.42
N PHE A 302 -14.19 13.96 4.25
CA PHE A 302 -13.98 13.97 5.70
C PHE A 302 -13.27 12.69 6.14
N THR A 303 -11.99 12.72 6.51
CA THR A 303 -11.06 13.86 6.57
C THR A 303 -9.63 13.38 6.26
N ASN A 304 -8.68 14.30 6.23
CA ASN A 304 -7.28 13.98 6.55
C ASN A 304 -7.11 13.52 8.01
N THR A 305 -5.90 13.10 8.34
CA THR A 305 -5.45 12.76 9.69
C THR A 305 -5.44 13.97 10.63
N LEU A 306 -5.39 13.72 11.94
CA LEU A 306 -5.30 14.77 12.96
C LEU A 306 -3.84 14.98 13.38
N VAL A 307 -3.34 16.21 13.32
CA VAL A 307 -1.98 16.56 13.78
C VAL A 307 -1.92 16.50 15.32
N VAL A 308 -0.98 15.73 15.84
CA VAL A 308 -0.72 15.57 17.28
C VAL A 308 0.78 15.54 17.54
N LYS A 309 1.20 15.80 18.78
CA LYS A 309 2.62 15.68 19.15
C LYS A 309 3.07 14.22 19.18
N ASN A 310 4.32 13.99 18.79
CA ASN A 310 4.97 12.69 18.91
C ASN A 310 5.53 12.46 20.32
N THR A 311 4.63 12.11 21.25
CA THR A 311 4.95 11.95 22.68
C THR A 311 5.64 10.62 22.99
N GLU A 312 5.32 9.54 22.27
CA GLU A 312 5.91 8.21 22.47
C GLU A 312 7.28 8.04 21.79
N LYS A 313 7.69 9.02 20.95
CA LYS A 313 8.98 9.05 20.24
C LYS A 313 9.26 7.76 19.45
N VAL A 314 8.20 7.17 18.88
CA VAL A 314 8.30 6.07 17.91
C VAL A 314 8.95 6.56 16.62
N PHE A 315 8.61 7.78 16.20
CA PHE A 315 9.21 8.49 15.09
C PHE A 315 10.26 9.50 15.56
N THR A 316 11.08 10.00 14.65
CA THR A 316 12.07 11.05 14.94
C THR A 316 11.48 12.46 14.96
N ASP A 317 10.34 12.67 14.30
CA ASP A 317 9.73 13.99 14.14
C ASP A 317 9.04 14.47 15.43
N GLU A 318 8.81 15.79 15.56
CA GLU A 318 8.13 16.35 16.73
C GLU A 318 6.61 16.20 16.70
N VAL A 319 6.03 16.09 15.51
CA VAL A 319 4.59 15.87 15.29
C VAL A 319 4.36 14.58 14.52
N GLN A 320 3.16 14.04 14.63
CA GLN A 320 2.69 12.86 13.94
C GLN A 320 1.19 12.98 13.63
N TYR A 321 0.68 12.09 12.79
CA TYR A 321 -0.65 12.17 12.22
C TYR A 321 -1.54 11.02 12.69
N LEU A 322 -2.49 11.34 13.57
CA LEU A 322 -3.43 10.39 14.16
C LEU A 322 -4.55 10.02 13.18
N SER A 323 -4.85 8.72 13.13
CA SER A 323 -5.87 8.08 12.30
C SER A 323 -6.55 6.93 13.07
N GLY A 324 -7.57 6.31 12.47
CA GLY A 324 -8.26 5.17 13.07
C GLY A 324 -9.49 5.56 13.92
N PRO A 325 -9.91 4.70 14.87
CA PRO A 325 -11.20 4.81 15.56
C PRO A 325 -11.57 6.17 16.17
N PRO A 326 -10.72 6.88 16.93
CA PRO A 326 -11.10 8.18 17.49
C PRO A 326 -11.34 9.24 16.40
N LEU A 327 -10.63 9.15 15.28
CA LEU A 327 -10.82 10.04 14.15
C LEU A 327 -12.20 9.86 13.52
N HIS A 328 -12.78 8.64 13.54
CA HIS A 328 -14.13 8.41 13.04
C HIS A 328 -15.16 9.29 13.76
N VAL A 329 -15.09 9.35 15.09
CA VAL A 329 -16.00 10.16 15.92
C VAL A 329 -15.91 11.62 15.51
N LEU A 330 -14.70 12.18 15.53
CA LEU A 330 -14.46 13.58 15.15
C LEU A 330 -14.94 13.86 13.72
N SER A 331 -14.59 13.01 12.76
CA SER A 331 -14.89 13.28 11.35
C SER A 331 -16.37 13.14 11.02
N ILE A 332 -17.13 12.26 11.68
CA ILE A 332 -18.60 12.23 11.52
C ILE A 332 -19.25 13.49 12.10
N HIS A 333 -18.78 14.00 13.25
CA HIS A 333 -19.26 15.29 13.78
C HIS A 333 -18.96 16.45 12.83
N SER A 334 -17.74 16.51 12.29
CA SER A 334 -17.32 17.54 11.33
C SER A 334 -18.15 17.48 10.05
N MET A 335 -18.27 16.27 9.47
CA MET A 335 -19.07 16.01 8.27
C MET A 335 -20.53 16.37 8.48
N HIS A 336 -21.13 15.98 9.60
CA HIS A 336 -22.54 16.27 9.91
C HIS A 336 -22.79 17.77 10.00
N ARG A 337 -21.95 18.50 10.73
CA ARG A 337 -22.03 19.97 10.84
C ARG A 337 -21.89 20.62 9.46
N PHE A 338 -20.96 20.14 8.63
CA PHE A 338 -20.77 20.64 7.27
C PHE A 338 -21.97 20.36 6.37
N ARG A 339 -22.54 19.15 6.43
CA ARG A 339 -23.76 18.78 5.69
C ARG A 339 -24.93 19.69 6.04
N GLN A 340 -25.13 20.00 7.32
CA GLN A 340 -26.17 20.95 7.75
C GLN A 340 -25.98 22.35 7.14
N ALA A 341 -24.74 22.78 6.92
CA ALA A 341 -24.43 24.10 6.35
C ALA A 341 -24.51 24.13 4.80
N MET A 342 -24.18 23.02 4.13
CA MET A 342 -24.12 22.93 2.67
C MET A 342 -25.42 22.43 2.03
N GLY A 343 -26.25 21.70 2.77
CA GLY A 343 -27.47 21.07 2.27
C GLY A 343 -27.32 19.56 2.07
N GLU A 344 -28.46 18.88 1.99
CA GLU A 344 -28.56 17.42 1.96
C GLU A 344 -28.00 16.77 0.68
N ASP A 345 -28.10 17.47 -0.45
CA ASP A 345 -27.65 16.99 -1.76
C ASP A 345 -26.14 17.16 -2.00
N PHE A 346 -25.42 17.83 -1.09
CA PHE A 346 -24.00 18.11 -1.29
C PHE A 346 -23.17 16.82 -1.26
N HIS A 347 -22.31 16.62 -2.26
CA HIS A 347 -21.52 15.40 -2.41
C HIS A 347 -20.46 15.26 -1.29
N ILE A 348 -20.52 14.15 -0.56
CA ILE A 348 -19.61 13.86 0.56
C ILE A 348 -18.90 12.52 0.35
N SER A 349 -17.57 12.57 0.41
CA SER A 349 -16.66 11.42 0.50
C SER A 349 -16.14 11.27 1.94
N PHE A 350 -15.71 10.08 2.33
CA PHE A 350 -15.31 9.80 3.72
C PHE A 350 -14.09 8.87 3.82
N SER A 351 -13.20 9.10 4.80
CA SER A 351 -11.93 8.34 4.97
C SER A 351 -11.47 8.11 6.42
N ALA A 352 -12.25 8.50 7.43
CA ALA A 352 -11.78 8.57 8.80
C ALA A 352 -12.22 7.38 9.67
N GLY A 353 -11.27 6.52 10.05
CA GLY A 353 -11.50 5.44 11.01
C GLY A 353 -12.58 4.43 10.58
N ILE A 354 -12.73 4.23 9.27
CA ILE A 354 -13.63 3.23 8.72
C ILE A 354 -13.10 1.84 9.02
N ALA A 355 -14.02 0.97 9.43
CA ALA A 355 -13.83 -0.44 9.72
C ALA A 355 -15.10 -1.21 9.33
N LYS A 356 -15.04 -2.55 9.38
CA LYS A 356 -16.18 -3.43 9.07
C LYS A 356 -17.49 -2.98 9.74
N HIS A 357 -17.43 -2.61 11.02
CA HIS A 357 -18.63 -2.36 11.83
C HIS A 357 -19.37 -1.04 11.50
N ASN A 358 -18.68 -0.02 10.95
CA ASN A 358 -19.27 1.29 10.66
C ASN A 358 -19.34 1.61 9.16
N PHE A 359 -18.82 0.73 8.30
CA PHE A 359 -18.84 0.92 6.85
C PHE A 359 -20.26 1.04 6.28
N ALA A 360 -21.16 0.10 6.62
CA ALA A 360 -22.53 0.10 6.13
C ALA A 360 -23.32 1.35 6.59
N ASP A 361 -23.10 1.78 7.84
CA ASP A 361 -23.73 2.99 8.38
C ASP A 361 -23.27 4.23 7.60
N THR A 362 -21.97 4.32 7.31
CA THR A 362 -21.37 5.41 6.52
C THR A 362 -21.94 5.47 5.10
N VAL A 363 -22.04 4.32 4.43
CA VAL A 363 -22.67 4.21 3.10
C VAL A 363 -24.15 4.60 3.16
N SER A 364 -24.87 4.15 4.20
CA SER A 364 -26.29 4.51 4.38
C SER A 364 -26.51 6.02 4.56
N CYS A 365 -25.50 6.76 4.98
CA CYS A 365 -25.53 8.22 5.07
C CYS A 365 -25.22 8.92 3.74
N ASN A 366 -25.34 8.23 2.59
CA ASN A 366 -25.04 8.74 1.26
C ASN A 366 -23.62 9.32 1.14
N MET A 367 -22.65 8.74 1.85
CA MET A 367 -21.24 9.08 1.68
C MET A 367 -20.63 8.15 0.64
N LYS A 368 -19.98 8.72 -0.38
CA LYS A 368 -19.29 7.96 -1.42
C LYS A 368 -18.20 8.81 -2.09
N PRO A 369 -17.03 8.23 -2.40
CA PRO A 369 -16.57 6.93 -1.91
C PRO A 369 -16.37 6.92 -0.39
N VAL A 370 -16.47 5.73 0.19
CA VAL A 370 -16.02 5.47 1.57
C VAL A 370 -14.68 4.75 1.45
N THR A 371 -13.63 5.40 1.91
CA THR A 371 -12.25 4.97 1.70
C THR A 371 -11.54 4.60 3.00
N VAL A 372 -10.53 3.73 2.91
CA VAL A 372 -9.93 3.06 4.08
C VAL A 372 -8.40 3.07 3.98
N CYS A 373 -7.71 3.27 5.11
CA CYS A 373 -6.25 3.15 5.17
C CYS A 373 -5.79 2.38 6.42
N THR A 374 -5.96 2.95 7.62
CA THR A 374 -5.44 2.40 8.88
C THR A 374 -5.88 0.96 9.15
N ASP A 375 -7.12 0.59 8.81
CA ASP A 375 -7.60 -0.77 9.07
C ASP A 375 -6.99 -1.79 8.09
N LEU A 376 -6.54 -1.38 6.91
CA LEU A 376 -5.84 -2.24 5.95
C LEU A 376 -4.39 -2.53 6.38
N LEU A 377 -3.78 -1.68 7.19
CA LEU A 377 -2.48 -1.93 7.84
C LEU A 377 -2.57 -2.96 8.98
N LYS A 378 -3.76 -3.49 9.26
CA LYS A 378 -3.96 -4.50 10.31
C LYS A 378 -4.00 -5.89 9.72
N THR A 379 -3.86 -6.90 10.58
CA THR A 379 -3.94 -8.32 10.18
C THR A 379 -5.17 -8.57 9.28
N GLY A 380 -4.93 -9.20 8.14
CA GLY A 380 -5.94 -9.42 7.09
C GLY A 380 -5.72 -8.54 5.84
N GLY A 381 -5.07 -7.37 5.98
CA GLY A 381 -4.66 -6.58 4.83
C GLY A 381 -5.81 -6.17 3.92
N TYR A 382 -5.55 -6.25 2.61
CA TYR A 382 -6.53 -6.06 1.54
C TYR A 382 -7.79 -6.94 1.69
N SER A 383 -7.66 -8.16 2.22
CA SER A 383 -8.81 -9.07 2.36
C SER A 383 -9.88 -8.57 3.32
N ARG A 384 -9.57 -7.56 4.16
CA ARG A 384 -10.55 -6.90 5.02
C ARG A 384 -11.61 -6.15 4.20
N LEU A 385 -11.33 -5.73 2.97
CA LEU A 385 -12.31 -5.06 2.11
C LEU A 385 -13.52 -5.95 1.79
N PHE A 386 -13.32 -7.26 1.61
CA PHE A 386 -14.41 -8.22 1.42
C PHE A 386 -15.37 -8.22 2.62
N ASP A 387 -14.84 -8.19 3.84
CA ASP A 387 -15.65 -8.17 5.06
C ASP A 387 -16.58 -6.94 5.14
N TYR A 388 -16.17 -5.82 4.54
CA TYR A 388 -16.92 -4.57 4.55
C TYR A 388 -18.10 -4.69 3.60
N LEU A 389 -17.86 -5.20 2.40
CA LEU A 389 -18.89 -5.46 1.40
C LEU A 389 -19.88 -6.52 1.88
N ALA A 390 -19.41 -7.59 2.53
CA ALA A 390 -20.27 -8.60 3.14
C ALA A 390 -21.16 -8.00 4.25
N ARG A 391 -20.61 -7.13 5.12
CA ARG A 391 -21.42 -6.43 6.13
C ARG A 391 -22.46 -5.49 5.49
N LEU A 392 -22.10 -4.81 4.41
CA LEU A 392 -23.01 -3.96 3.64
C LEU A 392 -24.14 -4.77 3.03
N GLN A 393 -23.85 -5.91 2.39
CA GLN A 393 -24.87 -6.83 1.88
C GLN A 393 -25.83 -7.28 3.00
N SER A 394 -25.31 -7.70 4.17
CA SER A 394 -26.19 -8.07 5.30
C SER A 394 -27.07 -6.91 5.77
N ALA A 395 -26.55 -5.67 5.78
CA ALA A 395 -27.37 -4.50 6.11
C ALA A 395 -28.47 -4.24 5.07
N MET A 396 -28.18 -4.50 3.80
CA MET A 396 -29.17 -4.41 2.71
C MET A 396 -30.25 -5.49 2.83
N GLU A 397 -29.86 -6.72 3.19
CA GLU A 397 -30.76 -7.84 3.50
C GLU A 397 -31.72 -7.51 4.64
N GLU A 398 -31.20 -6.96 5.73
CA GLU A 398 -31.99 -6.50 6.88
C GLU A 398 -33.06 -5.47 6.48
N LYS A 399 -32.73 -4.60 5.51
CA LYS A 399 -33.66 -3.62 4.92
C LYS A 399 -34.48 -4.14 3.73
N LYS A 400 -34.28 -5.39 3.32
CA LYS A 400 -34.95 -6.01 2.16
C LYS A 400 -34.75 -5.24 0.84
N CYS A 401 -33.56 -4.69 0.63
CA CYS A 401 -33.19 -4.01 -0.60
C CYS A 401 -32.06 -4.76 -1.31
N THR A 402 -32.06 -4.71 -2.64
CA THR A 402 -31.03 -5.34 -3.49
C THR A 402 -30.13 -4.32 -4.17
N THR A 403 -30.47 -3.03 -4.16
CA THR A 403 -29.67 -1.96 -4.74
C THR A 403 -29.18 -0.98 -3.67
N LEU A 404 -27.98 -0.42 -3.85
CA LEU A 404 -27.48 0.61 -2.94
C LEU A 404 -28.35 1.88 -2.93
N LYS A 405 -28.96 2.21 -4.06
CA LYS A 405 -29.89 3.34 -4.15
C LYS A 405 -31.06 3.18 -3.19
N ASP A 406 -31.66 1.99 -3.12
CA ASP A 406 -32.76 1.70 -2.21
C ASP A 406 -32.29 1.61 -0.74
N PHE A 407 -31.06 1.11 -0.51
CA PHE A 407 -30.48 1.04 0.84
C PHE A 407 -30.25 2.42 1.47
N VAL A 408 -29.81 3.38 0.63
CA VAL A 408 -29.63 4.78 0.99
C VAL A 408 -30.99 5.50 1.03
N GLY A 409 -31.89 5.28 0.08
CA GLY A 409 -33.14 6.04 0.02
C GLY A 409 -32.88 7.53 -0.31
N SER A 410 -33.69 8.42 0.24
CA SER A 410 -33.60 9.87 -0.01
C SER A 410 -32.46 10.55 0.77
N GLU A 411 -32.06 11.72 0.29
CA GLU A 411 -31.04 12.58 0.89
C GLU A 411 -31.45 13.04 2.29
N ALA A 412 -32.73 13.39 2.48
CA ALA A 412 -33.30 13.72 3.79
C ALA A 412 -33.19 12.55 4.79
N GLU A 413 -33.46 11.31 4.35
CA GLU A 413 -33.29 10.13 5.20
C GLU A 413 -31.80 9.89 5.54
N ALA A 414 -30.88 10.19 4.61
CA ALA A 414 -29.45 10.09 4.87
C ALA A 414 -28.96 11.12 5.89
N VAL A 415 -29.49 12.34 5.87
CA VAL A 415 -29.26 13.36 6.90
C VAL A 415 -29.79 12.87 8.25
N HIS A 416 -31.03 12.37 8.30
CA HIS A 416 -31.63 11.87 9.55
C HIS A 416 -30.84 10.72 10.18
N ARG A 417 -30.34 9.77 9.37
CA ARG A 417 -29.45 8.70 9.86
C ARG A 417 -28.14 9.26 10.42
N THR A 418 -27.58 10.29 9.79
CA THR A 418 -26.37 10.95 10.29
C THR A 418 -26.60 11.53 11.69
N GLU A 419 -27.72 12.21 11.91
CA GLU A 419 -28.09 12.75 13.24
C GLU A 419 -28.22 11.65 14.29
N ALA A 420 -28.82 10.52 13.93
CA ALA A 420 -28.97 9.38 14.84
C ALA A 420 -27.61 8.76 15.21
N ILE A 421 -26.70 8.65 14.25
CA ILE A 421 -25.33 8.15 14.48
C ILE A 421 -24.58 9.11 15.43
N VAL A 422 -24.54 10.40 15.09
CA VAL A 422 -23.84 11.45 15.85
C VAL A 422 -24.19 11.42 17.34
N LYS A 423 -25.47 11.24 17.68
CA LYS A 423 -25.95 11.20 19.09
C LYS A 423 -25.33 10.08 19.92
N ASN A 424 -24.94 8.97 19.29
CA ASN A 424 -24.49 7.77 19.98
C ASN A 424 -22.98 7.54 19.88
N LEU A 425 -22.27 8.25 19.00
CA LEU A 425 -20.86 8.01 18.69
C LEU A 425 -19.95 8.18 19.90
N ILE A 426 -20.08 9.29 20.63
CA ILE A 426 -19.22 9.59 21.79
C ILE A 426 -19.38 8.52 22.88
N SER A 427 -20.60 8.03 23.11
CA SER A 427 -20.87 6.98 24.09
C SER A 427 -20.51 5.56 23.63
N ASN A 428 -20.18 5.36 22.34
CA ASN A 428 -19.95 4.02 21.81
C ASN A 428 -18.56 3.50 22.23
N PRO A 429 -18.49 2.42 23.03
CA PRO A 429 -17.21 1.92 23.57
C PRO A 429 -16.21 1.51 22.49
N VAL A 430 -16.65 1.17 21.27
CA VAL A 430 -15.76 0.74 20.18
C VAL A 430 -14.74 1.82 19.81
N TYR A 431 -15.06 3.10 20.02
CA TYR A 431 -14.16 4.22 19.72
C TYR A 431 -13.32 4.69 20.91
N HIS A 432 -13.53 4.12 22.10
CA HIS A 432 -12.83 4.54 23.32
C HIS A 432 -11.41 3.96 23.39
N PHE A 433 -10.51 4.66 24.06
CA PHE A 433 -9.12 4.23 24.29
C PHE A 433 -9.06 2.82 24.88
N ASP A 434 -9.94 2.48 25.82
CA ASP A 434 -9.96 1.17 26.47
C ASP A 434 -10.14 -0.01 25.51
N LYS A 435 -10.86 0.18 24.40
CA LYS A 435 -11.01 -0.84 23.34
C LYS A 435 -9.87 -0.81 22.32
N ASN A 436 -9.11 0.27 22.27
CA ASN A 436 -8.10 0.55 21.25
C ASN A 436 -6.69 0.76 21.83
N LYS A 437 -6.39 0.27 23.04
CA LYS A 437 -5.05 0.37 23.67
C LYS A 437 -4.16 -0.86 23.49
N LYS A 438 -4.71 -1.98 23.02
CA LYS A 438 -3.96 -3.24 22.88
C LYS A 438 -3.04 -3.18 21.67
N ALA A 439 -1.76 -3.50 21.89
CA ALA A 439 -0.77 -3.68 20.82
C ALA A 439 -0.65 -5.16 20.42
N PRO A 440 -0.09 -5.48 19.24
CA PRO A 440 0.25 -6.84 18.85
C PRO A 440 1.22 -7.47 19.85
N ARG A 441 1.02 -8.76 20.15
CA ARG A 441 1.82 -9.48 21.15
C ARG A 441 3.20 -9.85 20.58
N LYS A 442 4.27 -9.43 21.26
CA LYS A 442 5.62 -9.96 21.09
C LYS A 442 5.83 -11.21 21.96
N VAL A 443 6.62 -12.17 21.48
CA VAL A 443 6.90 -13.45 22.16
C VAL A 443 8.29 -13.49 22.81
N GLY A 444 9.13 -12.47 22.59
CA GLY A 444 10.46 -12.36 23.19
C GLY A 444 11.56 -13.14 22.47
N SER A 445 11.30 -13.64 21.25
CA SER A 445 12.33 -14.14 20.32
C SER A 445 12.64 -13.09 19.25
N HIS A 446 13.83 -13.17 18.66
CA HIS A 446 14.27 -12.30 17.58
C HIS A 446 14.20 -13.06 16.26
N LEU A 447 13.85 -12.33 15.20
CA LEU A 447 13.95 -12.84 13.84
C LEU A 447 15.41 -13.07 13.47
N GLU A 448 15.66 -14.19 12.81
CA GLU A 448 16.93 -14.49 12.15
C GLU A 448 16.77 -14.51 10.63
N LEU A 449 17.88 -14.68 9.91
CA LEU A 449 17.88 -14.77 8.44
C LEU A 449 16.96 -15.91 7.96
N PHE A 450 17.08 -17.08 8.59
CA PHE A 450 16.19 -18.22 8.40
C PHE A 450 15.36 -18.46 9.65
N ASP A 451 14.24 -19.13 9.47
CA ASP A 451 13.24 -19.50 10.47
C ASP A 451 12.57 -18.31 11.17
N CYS A 452 11.28 -18.46 11.40
CA CYS A 452 10.47 -17.59 12.24
C CYS A 452 9.29 -18.43 12.72
N LEU A 453 8.33 -17.81 13.41
CA LEU A 453 7.08 -18.51 13.74
C LEU A 453 6.25 -18.90 12.50
N SER A 454 6.62 -18.45 11.29
CA SER A 454 5.91 -18.69 10.03
C SER A 454 4.40 -18.41 10.14
N CYS A 455 4.05 -17.30 10.79
CA CYS A 455 2.67 -16.91 11.06
C CYS A 455 2.00 -16.10 9.94
N ASP A 456 2.73 -15.80 8.86
CA ASP A 456 2.30 -15.08 7.64
C ASP A 456 1.73 -13.67 7.82
N LYS A 457 1.67 -13.15 9.06
CA LYS A 457 1.14 -11.81 9.35
C LYS A 457 1.80 -10.72 8.49
N CYS A 458 3.13 -10.77 8.39
CA CYS A 458 3.94 -9.82 7.62
C CYS A 458 3.60 -9.74 6.12
N LEU A 459 3.03 -10.80 5.54
CA LEU A 459 2.58 -10.84 4.15
C LEU A 459 1.31 -9.99 3.98
N THR A 460 0.39 -10.12 4.93
CA THR A 460 -0.93 -9.48 4.85
C THR A 460 -0.92 -8.02 5.27
N VAL A 461 -0.11 -7.64 6.26
CA VAL A 461 -0.07 -6.25 6.78
C VAL A 461 0.80 -5.34 5.92
N CYS A 462 1.70 -5.89 5.09
CA CYS A 462 2.56 -5.08 4.26
C CYS A 462 1.73 -4.37 3.18
N PRO A 463 1.61 -3.02 3.21
CA PRO A 463 0.79 -2.31 2.23
C PRO A 463 1.35 -2.50 0.82
N ASN A 464 2.68 -2.63 0.69
CA ASN A 464 3.30 -2.71 -0.63
C ASN A 464 3.34 -4.12 -1.23
N ALA A 465 2.87 -5.14 -0.48
CA ALA A 465 3.06 -6.56 -0.80
C ALA A 465 4.54 -6.94 -1.04
N ALA A 466 5.44 -6.31 -0.29
CA ALA A 466 6.88 -6.51 -0.42
C ALA A 466 7.37 -7.81 0.23
N ASN A 467 6.68 -8.31 1.26
CA ASN A 467 7.04 -9.59 1.88
C ASN A 467 6.41 -10.74 1.10
N PHE A 468 7.17 -11.82 0.88
CA PHE A 468 6.69 -13.05 0.25
C PHE A 468 7.23 -14.27 1.00
N SER A 469 6.54 -15.40 0.84
CA SER A 469 6.97 -16.68 1.41
C SER A 469 7.61 -17.57 0.34
N PHE A 470 8.61 -18.35 0.73
CA PHE A 470 9.20 -19.38 -0.11
C PHE A 470 9.41 -20.68 0.68
N ALA A 471 9.40 -21.81 -0.02
CA ALA A 471 9.51 -23.12 0.61
C ALA A 471 10.98 -23.57 0.66
N VAL A 472 11.39 -24.13 1.80
CA VAL A 472 12.69 -24.78 2.01
C VAL A 472 12.44 -26.13 2.66
N GLU A 473 13.21 -27.15 2.31
CA GLU A 473 13.14 -28.43 3.03
C GLU A 473 13.79 -28.30 4.41
N PRO A 474 13.07 -28.60 5.51
CA PRO A 474 13.67 -28.64 6.84
C PRO A 474 14.82 -29.64 6.88
N GLN A 475 15.96 -29.20 7.38
CA GLN A 475 17.20 -29.98 7.33
C GLN A 475 18.20 -29.54 8.38
N GLU A 476 19.07 -30.48 8.75
CA GLU A 476 20.23 -30.27 9.60
C GLU A 476 21.49 -30.47 8.76
N ILE A 477 22.29 -29.43 8.64
CA ILE A 477 23.50 -29.42 7.80
C ILE A 477 24.71 -29.32 8.73
N GLU A 478 25.52 -30.38 8.76
CA GLU A 478 26.80 -30.35 9.47
C GLU A 478 27.78 -29.41 8.76
N LEU A 479 28.40 -28.52 9.52
CA LEU A 479 29.30 -27.49 8.97
C LEU A 479 30.75 -27.90 9.18
N PHE A 480 31.58 -27.72 8.15
CA PHE A 480 33.02 -27.93 8.22
C PHE A 480 33.76 -26.66 7.80
N ASP A 481 34.43 -26.02 8.75
CA ASP A 481 35.37 -24.93 8.45
C ASP A 481 36.65 -25.52 7.84
N TYR A 482 37.34 -24.74 7.01
CA TYR A 482 38.62 -25.17 6.45
C TYR A 482 39.76 -24.27 6.93
N ARG A 483 40.85 -24.90 7.40
CA ARG A 483 42.10 -24.20 7.76
C ARG A 483 43.25 -24.71 6.92
N PHE A 484 44.12 -23.80 6.49
CA PHE A 484 45.31 -24.16 5.73
C PHE A 484 46.39 -24.68 6.68
N GLU A 485 46.64 -25.99 6.67
CA GLU A 485 47.56 -26.68 7.57
C GLU A 485 48.35 -27.74 6.77
N GLU A 486 49.68 -27.75 6.92
CA GLU A 486 50.56 -28.70 6.22
C GLU A 486 50.43 -28.68 4.68
N GLY A 487 50.27 -27.48 4.10
CA GLY A 487 50.23 -27.30 2.64
C GLY A 487 48.90 -27.69 1.98
N ARG A 488 47.87 -28.04 2.75
CA ARG A 488 46.51 -28.29 2.27
C ARG A 488 45.45 -27.75 3.20
N PHE A 489 44.24 -27.56 2.72
CA PHE A 489 43.10 -27.28 3.58
C PHE A 489 42.63 -28.56 4.28
N LYS A 490 42.45 -28.51 5.59
CA LYS A 490 41.86 -29.59 6.39
C LYS A 490 40.48 -29.16 6.92
N PRO A 491 39.43 -29.98 6.75
CA PRO A 491 38.12 -29.70 7.32
C PRO A 491 38.16 -29.84 8.85
N LYS A 492 37.44 -28.97 9.55
CA LYS A 492 37.22 -29.01 11.00
C LYS A 492 35.72 -28.82 11.26
N PRO A 493 35.05 -29.74 11.97
CA PRO A 493 33.65 -29.57 12.35
C PRO A 493 33.42 -28.23 13.05
N ASN A 494 32.39 -27.49 12.63
CA ASN A 494 32.03 -26.16 13.12
C ASN A 494 30.52 -26.05 13.37
N GLY A 495 29.97 -26.99 14.13
CA GLY A 495 28.56 -27.00 14.51
C GLY A 495 27.63 -27.38 13.35
N MET A 496 26.41 -26.86 13.40
CA MET A 496 25.32 -27.29 12.53
C MET A 496 24.43 -26.11 12.18
N LEU A 497 24.07 -25.99 10.90
CA LEU A 497 22.99 -25.11 10.45
C LEU A 497 21.68 -25.90 10.49
N LYS A 498 20.72 -25.42 11.27
CA LYS A 498 19.38 -26.00 11.35
C LYS A 498 18.40 -25.10 10.63
N ILE A 499 17.58 -25.69 9.76
CA ILE A 499 16.40 -25.05 9.17
C ILE A 499 15.20 -25.88 9.61
N GLU A 500 14.40 -25.34 10.51
CA GLU A 500 13.29 -26.06 11.11
C GLU A 500 11.97 -25.81 10.37
N LYS A 501 11.80 -24.63 9.77
CA LYS A 501 10.54 -24.24 9.13
C LYS A 501 10.58 -24.54 7.64
N ALA A 502 9.53 -25.22 7.17
CA ALA A 502 9.35 -25.47 5.74
C ALA A 502 9.01 -24.18 4.96
N THR A 503 8.44 -23.19 5.64
CA THR A 503 8.07 -21.89 5.05
C THR A 503 8.96 -20.80 5.62
N GLN A 504 9.71 -20.16 4.71
CA GLN A 504 10.58 -19.04 4.99
C GLN A 504 9.97 -17.75 4.44
N ILE A 505 10.37 -16.61 5.01
CA ILE A 505 9.92 -15.28 4.59
C ILE A 505 11.10 -14.55 3.95
N ALA A 506 10.83 -13.81 2.87
CA ALA A 506 11.76 -12.87 2.24
C ALA A 506 11.04 -11.56 1.92
N ASN A 507 11.82 -10.57 1.51
CA ASN A 507 11.36 -9.22 1.19
C ASN A 507 11.85 -8.82 -0.21
N LEU A 508 10.98 -8.23 -1.01
CA LEU A 508 11.29 -7.55 -2.26
C LEU A 508 11.66 -6.11 -1.91
N ALA A 509 12.95 -5.83 -1.85
CA ALA A 509 13.49 -4.60 -1.29
C ALA A 509 13.03 -3.35 -2.05
N ASP A 510 12.89 -3.46 -3.37
CA ASP A 510 12.42 -2.38 -4.25
C ASP A 510 10.93 -2.05 -4.08
N PHE A 511 10.12 -2.98 -3.56
CA PHE A 511 8.75 -2.68 -3.15
C PHE A 511 8.66 -2.16 -1.71
N CYS A 512 9.74 -2.21 -0.95
CA CYS A 512 9.73 -1.91 0.48
C CYS A 512 10.19 -0.47 0.75
N ASN A 513 9.28 0.37 1.25
CA ASN A 513 9.63 1.70 1.77
C ASN A 513 10.09 1.68 3.23
N GLU A 514 10.23 0.50 3.84
CA GLU A 514 10.60 0.33 5.24
C GLU A 514 9.67 1.09 6.20
N CYS A 515 8.37 1.12 5.89
CA CYS A 515 7.37 1.82 6.70
C CYS A 515 7.27 1.32 8.15
N GLY A 516 7.70 0.09 8.42
CA GLY A 516 7.76 -0.51 9.75
C GLY A 516 6.57 -1.39 10.12
N ASP A 517 5.48 -1.35 9.37
CA ASP A 517 4.22 -1.97 9.79
C ASP A 517 4.31 -3.52 9.93
N CYS A 518 5.11 -4.17 9.08
CA CYS A 518 5.34 -5.60 9.21
C CYS A 518 6.14 -6.00 10.46
N ASP A 519 6.92 -5.10 11.06
CA ASP A 519 7.57 -5.32 12.36
C ASP A 519 6.56 -5.17 13.51
N THR A 520 5.74 -4.12 13.45
CA THR A 520 4.66 -3.88 14.42
C THR A 520 3.80 -5.11 14.67
N TYR A 521 3.45 -5.85 13.61
CA TYR A 521 2.63 -7.06 13.70
C TYR A 521 3.42 -8.38 13.77
N CYS A 522 4.74 -8.34 13.56
CA CYS A 522 5.57 -9.52 13.77
C CYS A 522 5.56 -9.89 15.25
N PRO A 523 5.26 -11.15 15.64
CA PRO A 523 5.36 -11.56 17.04
C PRO A 523 6.81 -11.61 17.54
N GLU A 524 7.78 -11.60 16.64
CA GLU A 524 9.20 -11.65 16.95
C GLU A 524 9.82 -10.26 16.72
N ASP A 525 10.94 -10.00 17.37
CA ASP A 525 11.61 -8.71 17.33
C ASP A 525 12.61 -8.64 16.15
N GLY A 526 12.81 -7.44 15.60
CA GLY A 526 13.81 -7.15 14.56
C GLY A 526 13.25 -6.80 13.18
N GLY A 527 11.97 -7.07 12.91
CA GLY A 527 11.31 -6.67 11.67
C GLY A 527 11.65 -7.52 10.43
N PRO A 528 10.64 -8.04 9.69
CA PRO A 528 10.88 -8.85 8.48
C PRO A 528 11.72 -8.14 7.42
N PHE A 529 11.47 -6.85 7.18
CA PHE A 529 12.19 -6.05 6.17
C PHE A 529 13.66 -5.77 6.51
N VAL A 530 14.12 -6.13 7.72
CA VAL A 530 15.50 -5.97 8.18
C VAL A 530 16.20 -7.32 8.29
N MET A 531 15.57 -8.29 8.95
CA MET A 531 16.22 -9.54 9.32
C MET A 531 16.12 -10.62 8.24
N LYS A 532 15.06 -10.61 7.43
CA LYS A 532 14.84 -11.64 6.39
C LYS A 532 15.62 -11.34 5.11
N PRO A 533 15.87 -12.35 4.25
CA PRO A 533 16.51 -12.13 2.96
C PRO A 533 15.77 -11.08 2.13
N ARG A 534 16.51 -10.09 1.67
CA ARG A 534 16.00 -8.98 0.87
C ARG A 534 16.51 -9.10 -0.55
N PHE A 535 15.61 -9.10 -1.52
CA PHE A 535 15.97 -9.23 -2.92
C PHE A 535 15.71 -7.95 -3.70
N PHE A 536 16.63 -7.61 -4.59
CA PHE A 536 16.57 -6.43 -5.44
C PHE A 536 16.33 -6.82 -6.89
N PHE A 537 15.60 -5.99 -7.63
CA PHE A 537 15.33 -6.15 -9.05
C PHE A 537 16.45 -5.59 -9.93
N SER A 538 17.31 -4.73 -9.38
CA SER A 538 18.43 -4.14 -10.13
C SER A 538 19.70 -4.05 -9.30
N MET A 539 20.85 -4.18 -9.96
CA MET A 539 22.16 -3.95 -9.36
C MET A 539 22.24 -2.55 -8.74
N LYS A 540 21.68 -1.54 -9.42
CA LYS A 540 21.62 -0.18 -8.90
C LYS A 540 20.93 -0.14 -7.54
N SER A 541 19.74 -0.74 -7.40
CA SER A 541 19.03 -0.77 -6.12
C SER A 541 19.84 -1.47 -5.02
N TYR A 542 20.45 -2.61 -5.36
CA TYR A 542 21.30 -3.38 -4.44
C TYR A 542 22.48 -2.55 -3.91
N GLU A 543 23.22 -1.86 -4.79
CA GLU A 543 24.37 -1.03 -4.43
C GLU A 543 23.99 0.21 -3.59
N HIS A 544 22.79 0.78 -3.81
CA HIS A 544 22.30 1.92 -3.04
C HIS A 544 21.82 1.52 -1.63
N SER A 545 21.55 0.23 -1.41
CA SER A 545 21.13 -0.27 -0.11
C SER A 545 22.29 -0.29 0.88
N LYS A 546 22.04 0.25 2.07
CA LYS A 546 22.99 0.21 3.19
C LYS A 546 22.71 -0.94 4.16
N ARG A 547 21.61 -1.68 3.96
CA ARG A 547 21.20 -2.75 4.87
C ARG A 547 21.93 -4.06 4.57
N ASN A 548 22.00 -4.92 5.57
CA ASN A 548 22.52 -6.28 5.45
C ASN A 548 21.43 -7.21 4.90
N ASN A 549 21.79 -8.47 4.63
CA ASN A 549 20.89 -9.51 4.13
C ASN A 549 20.26 -9.18 2.77
N GLY A 550 21.00 -8.46 1.93
CA GLY A 550 20.59 -8.08 0.58
C GLY A 550 21.11 -9.04 -0.47
N PHE A 551 20.33 -9.32 -1.51
CA PHE A 551 20.66 -10.28 -2.57
C PHE A 551 20.17 -9.78 -3.93
N TYR A 552 20.99 -9.97 -4.97
CA TYR A 552 20.68 -9.62 -6.35
C TYR A 552 21.17 -10.73 -7.28
N PHE A 553 20.27 -11.22 -8.14
CA PHE A 553 20.63 -12.19 -9.16
C PHE A 553 21.19 -11.47 -10.39
N VAL A 554 22.41 -11.81 -10.76
CA VAL A 554 23.07 -11.31 -11.97
C VAL A 554 22.63 -12.12 -13.19
N SER A 555 22.36 -13.41 -12.99
CA SER A 555 21.76 -14.33 -13.96
C SER A 555 21.11 -15.50 -13.22
N GLU A 556 20.46 -16.42 -13.94
CA GLU A 556 19.90 -17.64 -13.34
C GLU A 556 20.93 -18.45 -12.54
N ASP A 557 22.19 -18.41 -12.96
CA ASP A 557 23.26 -19.22 -12.36
C ASP A 557 24.28 -18.37 -11.57
N GLU A 558 23.98 -17.09 -11.29
CA GLU A 558 24.87 -16.20 -10.54
C GLU A 558 24.11 -15.18 -9.67
N MET A 559 24.50 -15.07 -8.40
CA MET A 559 23.92 -14.14 -7.43
C MET A 559 25.02 -13.44 -6.62
N ILE A 560 24.82 -12.16 -6.35
CA ILE A 560 25.59 -11.39 -5.37
C ILE A 560 24.71 -11.23 -4.13
N GLY A 561 25.31 -11.35 -2.94
CA GLY A 561 24.59 -11.18 -1.70
C GLY A 561 25.47 -10.73 -0.55
N LYS A 562 24.87 -9.98 0.36
CA LYS A 562 25.51 -9.49 1.58
C LYS A 562 24.88 -10.17 2.79
N ILE A 563 25.67 -10.88 3.59
CA ILE A 563 25.25 -11.47 4.87
C ILE A 563 26.11 -10.83 5.96
N GLY A 564 25.48 -10.21 6.96
CA GLY A 564 26.19 -9.32 7.87
C GLY A 564 26.88 -8.19 7.10
N GLU A 565 28.13 -7.88 7.42
CA GLU A 565 28.91 -6.84 6.73
C GLU A 565 29.63 -7.33 5.47
N GLN A 566 29.65 -8.65 5.25
CA GLN A 566 30.43 -9.26 4.17
C GLN A 566 29.57 -9.46 2.92
N GLU A 567 30.13 -9.07 1.78
CA GLU A 567 29.57 -9.35 0.46
C GLU A 567 30.21 -10.60 -0.16
N TYR A 568 29.36 -11.38 -0.83
CA TYR A 568 29.69 -12.62 -1.50
C TYR A 568 29.11 -12.61 -2.91
N ARG A 569 29.80 -13.28 -3.83
CA ARG A 569 29.27 -13.66 -5.14
C ARG A 569 29.28 -15.18 -5.23
N ILE A 570 28.16 -15.78 -5.61
CA ILE A 570 28.01 -17.22 -5.85
C ILE A 570 27.62 -17.46 -7.30
N SER A 571 28.29 -18.40 -7.96
CA SER A 571 27.88 -18.89 -9.27
C SER A 571 27.90 -20.42 -9.32
N PHE A 572 27.03 -20.99 -10.15
CA PHE A 572 26.88 -22.44 -10.29
C PHE A 572 27.19 -22.89 -11.71
N ASP A 573 28.18 -23.76 -11.87
CA ASP A 573 28.48 -24.38 -13.15
C ASP A 573 27.70 -25.67 -13.32
N LYS A 574 26.68 -25.62 -14.18
CA LYS A 574 25.82 -26.75 -14.54
C LYS A 574 26.57 -27.97 -15.09
N LYS A 575 27.76 -27.79 -15.66
CA LYS A 575 28.54 -28.90 -16.24
C LYS A 575 29.31 -29.68 -15.19
N SER A 576 29.93 -28.98 -14.25
CA SER A 576 30.74 -29.59 -13.19
C SER A 576 29.95 -29.90 -11.92
N GLY A 577 28.77 -29.28 -11.74
CA GLY A 577 28.02 -29.36 -10.49
C GLY A 577 28.68 -28.59 -9.35
N GLN A 578 29.55 -27.62 -9.67
CA GLN A 578 30.36 -26.90 -8.69
C GLN A 578 29.86 -25.48 -8.48
N TYR A 579 30.08 -24.99 -7.26
CA TYR A 579 29.78 -23.64 -6.81
C TYR A 579 31.08 -22.85 -6.68
N LEU A 580 31.18 -21.72 -7.36
CA LEU A 580 32.24 -20.74 -7.14
C LEU A 580 31.71 -19.67 -6.19
N ILE A 581 32.35 -19.51 -5.05
CA ILE A 581 32.05 -18.46 -4.06
C ILE A 581 33.23 -17.49 -4.00
N GLN A 582 32.94 -16.20 -4.12
CA GLN A 582 33.93 -15.12 -4.10
C GLN A 582 33.61 -14.11 -3.00
N THR A 583 34.65 -13.63 -2.30
CA THR A 583 34.58 -12.53 -1.33
C THR A 583 35.80 -11.64 -1.54
N GLY A 584 35.59 -10.43 -2.06
CA GLY A 584 36.68 -9.55 -2.46
C GLY A 584 37.62 -10.21 -3.48
N LYS A 585 38.89 -10.41 -3.11
CA LYS A 585 39.90 -11.08 -3.97
C LYS A 585 40.03 -12.59 -3.71
N SER A 586 39.25 -13.13 -2.78
CA SER A 586 39.33 -14.53 -2.37
C SER A 586 38.25 -15.35 -3.07
N THR A 587 38.59 -16.57 -3.48
CA THR A 587 37.69 -17.47 -4.21
C THR A 587 37.77 -18.88 -3.67
N ALA A 588 36.64 -19.57 -3.57
CA ALA A 588 36.57 -20.97 -3.18
C ALA A 588 35.60 -21.71 -4.11
N ILE A 589 35.97 -22.92 -4.51
CA ILE A 589 35.17 -23.82 -5.32
C ILE A 589 34.71 -24.96 -4.42
N PHE A 590 33.41 -25.21 -4.40
CA PHE A 590 32.79 -26.28 -3.65
C PHE A 590 32.01 -27.20 -4.59
N ASP A 591 31.88 -28.47 -4.23
CA ASP A 591 30.96 -29.38 -4.90
C ASP A 591 29.50 -29.20 -4.40
N GLU A 592 28.57 -30.04 -4.87
CA GLU A 592 27.16 -29.98 -4.45
C GLU A 592 26.94 -30.22 -2.95
N LYS A 593 27.84 -30.95 -2.31
CA LYS A 593 27.81 -31.28 -0.88
C LYS A 593 28.51 -30.24 -0.01
N MET A 594 28.99 -29.15 -0.62
CA MET A 594 29.77 -28.11 0.05
C MET A 594 31.13 -28.60 0.58
N GLU A 595 31.71 -29.60 -0.08
CA GLU A 595 33.10 -30.01 0.15
C GLU A 595 34.06 -29.13 -0.68
N LEU A 596 35.12 -28.61 -0.04
CA LEU A 596 36.08 -27.72 -0.69
C LEU A 596 36.90 -28.46 -1.77
N VAL A 597 36.81 -27.99 -3.01
CA VAL A 597 37.58 -28.48 -4.17
C VAL A 597 38.88 -27.69 -4.33
N GLU A 598 38.78 -26.35 -4.38
CA GLU A 598 39.91 -25.46 -4.58
C GLU A 598 39.65 -24.14 -3.84
N SER A 599 40.69 -23.46 -3.34
CA SER A 599 40.56 -22.06 -2.93
C SER A 599 41.81 -21.23 -3.25
N LYS A 600 41.61 -19.92 -3.35
CA LYS A 600 42.66 -18.92 -3.58
C LYS A 600 42.47 -17.76 -2.62
N ASN A 601 43.58 -17.27 -2.06
CA ASN A 601 43.66 -16.12 -1.16
C ASN A 601 42.87 -16.26 0.15
N PHE A 602 42.68 -17.48 0.66
CA PHE A 602 42.14 -17.74 1.99
C PHE A 602 43.21 -18.33 2.91
N ASN A 603 43.20 -17.92 4.19
CA ASN A 603 43.97 -18.58 5.26
C ASN A 603 43.07 -19.45 6.15
N LYS A 604 41.78 -19.06 6.26
CA LYS A 604 40.67 -19.79 6.89
C LYS A 604 39.43 -19.57 6.03
N LEU A 605 38.58 -20.58 5.90
CA LEU A 605 37.23 -20.49 5.35
C LEU A 605 36.23 -20.82 6.45
N ASP A 606 35.33 -19.88 6.76
CA ASP A 606 34.17 -20.08 7.62
C ASP A 606 32.95 -20.36 6.74
N VAL A 607 32.43 -21.57 6.80
CA VAL A 607 31.51 -22.09 5.76
C VAL A 607 30.04 -21.78 6.07
N LEU A 608 29.72 -21.26 7.27
CA LEU A 608 28.34 -21.00 7.66
C LEU A 608 27.61 -20.07 6.67
N ASP A 609 28.20 -18.92 6.35
CA ASP A 609 27.55 -17.97 5.45
C ASP A 609 27.61 -18.42 3.99
N PHE A 610 28.60 -19.24 3.61
CA PHE A 610 28.62 -19.89 2.30
C PHE A 610 27.47 -20.89 2.15
N GLN A 611 27.21 -21.67 3.19
CA GLN A 611 26.09 -22.62 3.23
C GLN A 611 24.74 -21.89 3.17
N ARG A 612 24.59 -20.80 3.94
CA ARG A 612 23.40 -19.94 3.90
C ARG A 612 23.20 -19.34 2.52
N LEU A 613 24.26 -18.80 1.91
CA LEU A 613 24.25 -18.23 0.57
C LEU A 613 23.84 -19.26 -0.49
N LYS A 614 24.43 -20.45 -0.46
CA LYS A 614 24.04 -21.57 -1.34
C LYS A 614 22.58 -21.96 -1.15
N LEU A 615 22.11 -22.06 0.08
CA LEU A 615 20.72 -22.41 0.37
C LEU A 615 19.75 -21.39 -0.23
N ILE A 616 19.99 -20.09 -0.02
CA ILE A 616 19.20 -19.01 -0.62
C ILE A 616 19.22 -19.12 -2.15
N PHE A 617 20.42 -19.22 -2.72
CA PHE A 617 20.64 -19.28 -4.16
C PHE A 617 19.89 -20.47 -4.80
N ASP A 618 20.09 -21.67 -4.29
CA ASP A 618 19.49 -22.89 -4.82
C ASP A 618 17.97 -22.87 -4.71
N VAL A 619 17.44 -22.42 -3.58
CA VAL A 619 15.99 -22.38 -3.36
C VAL A 619 15.33 -21.41 -4.32
N MET A 620 15.86 -20.19 -4.47
CA MET A 620 15.31 -19.21 -5.38
C MET A 620 15.46 -19.67 -6.83
N ARG A 621 16.64 -20.16 -7.23
CA ARG A 621 16.86 -20.68 -8.59
C ARG A 621 15.91 -21.83 -8.96
N LYS A 622 15.72 -22.81 -8.06
CA LYS A 622 14.85 -23.98 -8.29
C LYS A 622 13.36 -23.64 -8.26
N ASN A 623 12.98 -22.60 -7.53
CA ASN A 623 11.58 -22.17 -7.39
C ASN A 623 11.24 -20.96 -8.27
N LYS A 624 12.00 -20.70 -9.34
CA LYS A 624 11.84 -19.51 -10.18
C LYS A 624 10.41 -19.24 -10.63
N HIS A 625 9.60 -20.28 -10.83
CA HIS A 625 8.19 -20.16 -11.23
C HIS A 625 7.21 -19.74 -10.12
N LYS A 626 7.65 -19.55 -8.87
CA LYS A 626 6.82 -19.09 -7.76
C LYS A 626 6.89 -17.57 -7.61
N PHE A 627 5.81 -16.97 -7.11
CA PHE A 627 5.75 -15.54 -6.87
C PHE A 627 6.84 -15.04 -5.92
N GLY A 628 7.32 -13.81 -6.13
CA GLY A 628 8.48 -13.24 -5.43
C GLY A 628 9.82 -13.75 -5.98
N VAL A 629 9.87 -15.02 -6.40
CA VAL A 629 11.06 -15.64 -7.01
C VAL A 629 11.11 -15.41 -8.51
N ASN A 630 9.96 -15.47 -9.20
CA ASN A 630 9.78 -15.09 -10.62
C ASN A 630 10.27 -13.66 -10.92
N LEU A 631 10.39 -12.81 -9.91
CA LEU A 631 10.84 -11.43 -10.04
C LEU A 631 12.35 -11.28 -10.10
N LEU A 632 13.08 -12.31 -9.67
CA LEU A 632 14.51 -12.25 -9.45
C LEU A 632 15.29 -12.83 -10.63
N LEU A 633 14.63 -13.62 -11.47
CA LEU A 633 15.20 -14.54 -12.45
C LEU A 633 14.40 -14.46 -13.75
#